data_AF-A0A7K4EXS7-F1
#
_entry.id   AF-A0A7K4EXS7-F1
#
_cell.length_a   1.000
_cell.length_b   1.000
_cell.length_c   1.000
_cell.angle_alpha   90.00
_cell.angle_beta   90.00
_cell.angle_gamma   90.00
#
_symmetry.space_group_name_H-M   'P 1'
#
loop_
_entity.id
_entity.type
_entity.pdbx_description
1 polymer ?
#
loop_
_entity_poly.entity_id
_entity_poly.type
_entity_poly.pdbx_seq_one_letter_code
_entity_poly.pdbx_strand_id
1 'polypeptide(L)'
;MTETKIIPIFPLDLVLFPRQELPLRIFEPRYKQLVDDCMLGDGQFGVCLIDENNSVNGWNSPKLVGTIAKISKCEDVEINGLQLHIETLGRNSFRIKRIIPPSITQPTNYDPLSVEGHKEISEIHEKIGTEEKMYIQAEVEMIPEIDENISLEKWESLVELWKKKIIKQALPQVVDSHS
;
A
#
# COMPACT_ATOMS: atom_id res chain seq x y z
N MET A 1 8.43 -20.40 14.91
CA MET A 1 8.46 -20.02 13.48
C MET A 1 7.35 -19.02 13.31
N THR A 2 7.67 -17.78 12.95
CA THR A 2 6.69 -16.75 12.63
C THR A 2 5.99 -17.16 11.33
N GLU A 3 4.66 -17.23 11.37
CA GLU A 3 3.83 -17.61 10.22
C GLU A 3 3.93 -16.53 9.14
N THR A 4 4.24 -16.93 7.90
CA THR A 4 4.21 -16.04 6.74
C THR A 4 2.88 -16.18 6.02
N LYS A 5 2.34 -15.06 5.54
CA LYS A 5 1.08 -15.01 4.79
C LYS A 5 1.29 -14.24 3.49
N ILE A 6 0.62 -14.65 2.42
CA ILE A 6 0.56 -13.87 1.19
C ILE A 6 -0.64 -12.93 1.27
N ILE A 7 -0.40 -11.63 1.08
CA ILE A 7 -1.46 -10.62 1.08
C ILE A 7 -1.35 -9.69 -0.14
N PRO A 8 -2.48 -9.11 -0.59
CA PRO A 8 -2.46 -7.98 -1.52
C PRO A 8 -1.74 -6.78 -0.92
N ILE A 9 -0.99 -6.04 -1.73
CA ILE A 9 -0.29 -4.83 -1.31
C ILE A 9 -0.78 -3.64 -2.14
N PHE A 10 -1.09 -2.56 -1.43
CA PHE A 10 -1.45 -1.27 -1.98
C PHE A 10 -0.36 -0.24 -1.60
N PRO A 11 0.57 0.06 -2.52
CA PRO A 11 1.53 1.14 -2.35
C PRO A 11 0.83 2.51 -2.41
N LEU A 12 1.02 3.32 -1.37
CA LEU A 12 0.51 4.69 -1.29
C LEU A 12 1.65 5.67 -0.92
N ASP A 13 1.46 6.95 -1.18
CA ASP A 13 2.36 8.01 -0.71
C ASP A 13 2.07 8.44 0.75
N LEU A 14 1.62 7.47 1.57
CA LEU A 14 1.34 7.67 2.98
C LEU A 14 1.62 6.40 3.77
N VAL A 15 1.73 6.56 5.09
CA VAL A 15 1.83 5.45 6.02
C VAL A 15 0.52 5.33 6.79
N LEU A 16 -0.04 4.12 6.80
CA LEU A 16 -1.16 3.76 7.67
C LEU A 16 -0.62 3.26 9.01
N PHE A 17 -1.13 3.80 10.11
CA PHE A 17 -0.82 3.29 11.45
C PHE A 17 -1.89 2.30 11.95
N PRO A 18 -1.52 1.39 12.86
CA PRO A 18 -2.51 0.59 13.59
C PRO A 18 -3.60 1.47 14.19
N ARG A 19 -4.86 1.03 14.07
CA ARG A 19 -6.07 1.69 14.58
C ARG A 19 -6.41 3.03 13.93
N GLN A 20 -5.66 3.45 12.91
CA GLN A 20 -5.97 4.63 12.12
C GLN A 20 -7.02 4.29 11.06
N GLU A 21 -8.00 5.17 10.88
CA GLU A 21 -8.93 5.10 9.76
C GLU A 21 -8.31 5.70 8.50
N LEU A 22 -8.53 5.04 7.36
CA LEU A 22 -8.06 5.47 6.06
C LEU A 22 -9.18 5.29 5.03
N PRO A 23 -9.93 6.37 4.71
CA PRO A 23 -10.86 6.36 3.59
C PRO A 23 -10.08 6.43 2.27
N LEU A 24 -10.46 5.63 1.29
CA LEU A 24 -9.84 5.58 -0.03
C LEU A 24 -10.88 5.64 -1.13
N ARG A 25 -10.52 6.31 -2.23
CA ARG A 25 -11.28 6.34 -3.47
C ARG A 25 -10.54 5.49 -4.50
N ILE A 26 -11.14 4.38 -4.90
CA ILE A 26 -10.55 3.43 -5.84
C ILE A 26 -11.21 3.61 -7.20
N PHE A 27 -10.41 3.94 -8.20
CA PHE A 27 -10.87 4.13 -9.57
C PHE A 27 -10.05 3.30 -10.58
N GLU A 28 -8.77 3.05 -10.29
CA GLU A 28 -7.92 2.22 -11.15
C GLU A 28 -8.39 0.74 -11.16
N PRO A 29 -8.54 0.11 -12.35
CA PRO A 29 -9.03 -1.26 -12.47
C PRO A 29 -8.25 -2.29 -11.65
N ARG A 30 -6.91 -2.17 -11.58
CA ARG A 30 -6.06 -3.10 -10.82
C ARG A 30 -6.37 -3.11 -9.33
N TYR A 31 -6.73 -1.95 -8.77
CA TYR A 31 -7.07 -1.82 -7.36
C TYR A 31 -8.53 -2.15 -7.08
N LYS A 32 -9.41 -2.05 -8.08
CA LYS A 32 -10.76 -2.64 -7.96
C LYS A 32 -10.67 -4.15 -7.82
N GLN A 33 -9.88 -4.82 -8.67
CA GLN A 33 -9.63 -6.26 -8.53
C GLN A 33 -9.09 -6.59 -7.13
N LEU A 34 -8.16 -5.78 -6.60
CA LEU A 34 -7.67 -5.95 -5.23
C LEU A 34 -8.81 -5.87 -4.20
N VAL A 35 -9.66 -4.86 -4.28
CA VAL A 35 -10.79 -4.71 -3.34
C VAL A 35 -11.77 -5.87 -3.48
N ASP A 36 -12.10 -6.28 -4.71
CA ASP A 36 -13.00 -7.40 -4.97
C ASP A 36 -12.44 -8.72 -4.38
N ASP A 37 -11.15 -8.99 -4.60
CA ASP A 37 -10.45 -10.14 -4.02
C ASP A 37 -10.45 -10.09 -2.49
N CYS A 38 -10.24 -8.91 -1.90
CA CYS A 38 -10.33 -8.74 -0.45
C CYS A 38 -11.76 -9.00 0.07
N MET A 39 -12.79 -8.49 -0.63
CA MET A 39 -14.19 -8.67 -0.24
C MET A 39 -14.66 -10.13 -0.34
N LEU A 40 -14.08 -10.91 -1.27
CA LEU A 40 -14.29 -12.37 -1.36
C LEU A 40 -13.51 -13.16 -0.30
N GLY A 41 -12.45 -12.58 0.25
CA GLY A 41 -11.55 -13.18 1.23
C GLY A 41 -11.79 -12.69 2.66
N ASP A 42 -10.73 -12.20 3.30
CA ASP A 42 -10.72 -11.76 4.71
C ASP A 42 -10.99 -10.25 4.90
N GLY A 43 -11.21 -9.53 3.80
CA GLY A 43 -11.38 -8.08 3.78
C GLY A 43 -10.10 -7.32 4.11
N GLN A 44 -8.92 -7.90 3.89
CA GLN A 44 -7.64 -7.32 4.29
C GLN A 44 -6.66 -7.16 3.12
N PHE A 45 -5.93 -6.04 3.13
CA PHE A 45 -4.77 -5.80 2.28
C PHE A 45 -3.70 -5.04 3.06
N GLY A 46 -2.47 -5.05 2.58
CA GLY A 46 -1.37 -4.30 3.16
C GLY A 46 -1.22 -2.92 2.54
N VAL A 47 -1.11 -1.88 3.37
CA VAL A 47 -0.73 -0.54 2.93
C VAL A 47 0.76 -0.32 3.22
N CYS A 48 1.51 0.04 2.18
CA CYS A 48 2.93 0.34 2.26
C CYS A 48 3.23 1.70 1.64
N LEU A 49 4.24 2.38 2.18
CA LEU A 49 4.77 3.58 1.53
C LEU A 49 5.41 3.22 0.19
N ILE A 50 5.24 4.05 -0.82
CA ILE A 50 5.93 3.91 -2.12
C ILE A 50 7.45 4.08 -1.96
N ASP A 51 8.22 3.29 -2.71
CA ASP A 51 9.65 3.46 -2.90
C ASP A 51 9.93 4.14 -4.24
N GLU A 52 10.18 5.45 -4.22
CA GLU A 52 10.47 6.25 -5.42
C GLU A 52 11.69 5.76 -6.21
N ASN A 53 12.60 5.02 -5.58
CA ASN A 53 13.83 4.54 -6.23
C ASN A 53 13.69 3.14 -6.82
N ASN A 54 12.53 2.49 -6.66
CA ASN A 54 12.38 1.10 -7.06
C ASN A 54 11.01 0.84 -7.69
N SER A 55 10.99 0.00 -8.72
CA SER A 55 9.76 -0.35 -9.44
C SER A 55 9.67 -1.85 -9.64
N VAL A 56 8.44 -2.36 -9.67
CA VAL A 56 8.11 -3.76 -9.90
C VAL A 56 7.26 -3.82 -11.16
N ASN A 57 7.83 -4.34 -12.26
CA ASN A 57 7.18 -4.35 -13.58
C ASN A 57 6.69 -2.96 -14.05
N GLY A 58 7.46 -1.91 -13.74
CA GLY A 58 7.10 -0.51 -14.01
C GLY A 58 6.26 0.15 -12.91
N TRP A 59 5.55 -0.63 -12.09
CA TRP A 59 4.74 -0.09 -11.01
C TRP A 59 5.58 0.34 -9.80
N ASN A 60 5.08 1.32 -9.05
CA ASN A 60 5.71 1.77 -7.80
C ASN A 60 5.89 0.61 -6.81
N SER A 61 7.14 0.35 -6.43
CA SER A 61 7.47 -0.71 -5.46
C SER A 61 7.09 -0.27 -4.04
N PRO A 62 6.60 -1.16 -3.16
CA PRO A 62 6.37 -0.84 -1.75
C PRO A 62 7.67 -0.86 -0.95
N LYS A 63 7.76 -0.01 0.08
CA LYS A 63 8.72 -0.18 1.18
C LYS A 63 8.43 -1.48 1.94
N LEU A 64 9.47 -2.02 2.60
CA LEU A 64 9.43 -3.35 3.21
C LEU A 64 8.59 -3.46 4.50
N VAL A 65 8.06 -2.36 5.02
CA VAL A 65 7.21 -2.34 6.21
C VAL A 65 5.91 -1.62 5.89
N GLY A 66 4.80 -2.23 6.30
CA GLY A 66 3.46 -1.70 6.09
C GLY A 66 2.51 -2.06 7.22
N THR A 67 1.25 -1.68 7.06
CA THR A 67 0.18 -1.96 8.02
C THR A 67 -0.98 -2.62 7.30
N ILE A 68 -1.58 -3.64 7.92
CA ILE A 68 -2.78 -4.27 7.39
C ILE A 68 -3.94 -3.26 7.48
N ALA A 69 -4.56 -2.97 6.35
CA ALA A 69 -5.82 -2.28 6.25
C ALA A 69 -6.94 -3.32 6.19
N LYS A 70 -7.91 -3.24 7.11
CA LYS A 70 -9.14 -4.01 7.04
C LYS A 70 -10.26 -3.14 6.51
N ILE A 71 -10.94 -3.58 5.44
CA ILE A 71 -12.09 -2.89 4.88
C ILE A 71 -13.25 -2.99 5.88
N SER A 72 -13.74 -1.85 6.35
CA SER A 72 -14.92 -1.75 7.22
C SER A 72 -16.18 -1.45 6.43
N LYS A 73 -16.05 -0.72 5.32
CA LYS A 73 -17.16 -0.30 4.47
C LYS A 73 -16.70 -0.23 3.02
N CYS A 74 -17.57 -0.61 2.09
CA CYS A 74 -17.34 -0.47 0.65
C CYS A 74 -18.65 0.01 0.01
N GLU A 75 -18.60 1.12 -0.71
CA GLU A 75 -19.74 1.73 -1.38
C GLU A 75 -19.38 2.11 -2.82
N ASP A 76 -20.25 1.77 -3.77
CA ASP A 76 -20.18 2.31 -5.13
C ASP A 76 -20.63 3.77 -5.11
N VAL A 77 -19.74 4.69 -5.50
CA VAL A 77 -20.04 6.12 -5.54
C VAL A 77 -20.82 6.50 -6.79
N GLU A 78 -20.63 5.75 -7.87
CA GLU A 78 -21.30 5.97 -9.14
C GLU A 78 -22.10 4.73 -9.55
N ILE A 79 -23.29 4.94 -10.13
CA ILE A 79 -24.21 3.88 -10.59
C ILE A 79 -23.55 2.93 -11.61
N ASN A 80 -22.48 3.39 -12.26
CA ASN A 80 -21.70 2.65 -13.26
C ASN A 80 -20.58 1.77 -12.67
N GLY A 81 -20.35 1.76 -11.34
CA GLY A 81 -19.28 1.00 -10.70
C GLY A 81 -17.86 1.48 -11.06
N LEU A 82 -17.72 2.68 -11.63
CA LEU A 82 -16.42 3.21 -12.03
C LEU A 82 -15.57 3.63 -10.84
N GLN A 83 -16.16 3.77 -9.67
CA GLN A 83 -15.46 4.23 -8.49
C GLN A 83 -16.03 3.66 -7.20
N LEU A 84 -15.13 3.06 -6.42
CA LEU A 84 -15.43 2.59 -5.08
C LEU A 84 -14.94 3.61 -4.06
N HIS A 85 -15.76 3.85 -3.04
CA HIS A 85 -15.33 4.45 -1.79
C HIS A 85 -15.21 3.35 -0.75
N ILE A 86 -14.02 3.16 -0.20
CA ILE A 86 -13.80 2.22 0.88
C ILE A 86 -13.36 2.95 2.14
N GLU A 87 -13.89 2.51 3.27
CA GLU A 87 -13.37 2.87 4.58
C GLU A 87 -12.52 1.69 5.07
N THR A 88 -11.35 1.99 5.59
CA THR A 88 -10.45 0.97 6.13
C THR A 88 -9.93 1.35 7.51
N LEU A 89 -9.64 0.34 8.31
CA LEU A 89 -9.05 0.48 9.64
C LEU A 89 -7.72 -0.25 9.69
N GLY A 90 -6.67 0.46 10.10
CA GLY A 90 -5.35 -0.11 10.36
C GLY A 90 -5.40 -1.17 11.46
N ARG A 91 -4.76 -2.31 11.23
CA ARG A 91 -4.59 -3.41 12.19
C ARG A 91 -3.11 -3.57 12.50
N ASN A 92 -2.60 -4.79 12.50
CA ASN A 92 -1.21 -5.08 12.82
C ASN A 92 -0.27 -4.63 11.70
N SER A 93 0.94 -4.23 12.08
CA SER A 93 2.01 -3.97 11.12
C SER A 93 2.64 -5.28 10.64
N PHE A 94 3.24 -5.26 9.46
CA PHE A 94 3.91 -6.42 8.88
C PHE A 94 5.22 -6.00 8.20
N ARG A 95 6.08 -6.99 7.96
CA ARG A 95 7.30 -6.86 7.17
C ARG A 95 7.22 -7.74 5.93
N ILE A 96 7.46 -7.16 4.78
CA ILE A 96 7.59 -7.89 3.51
C ILE A 96 8.88 -8.72 3.53
N LYS A 97 8.73 -10.03 3.30
CA LYS A 97 9.84 -10.97 3.07
C LYS A 97 10.16 -11.10 1.60
N ARG A 98 9.11 -11.16 0.77
CA ARG A 98 9.23 -11.33 -0.67
C ARG A 98 8.10 -10.59 -1.38
N ILE A 99 8.46 -9.81 -2.39
CA ILE A 99 7.50 -9.15 -3.28
C ILE A 99 7.16 -10.12 -4.42
N ILE A 100 5.87 -10.25 -4.71
CA ILE A 100 5.33 -11.00 -5.83
C ILE A 100 4.81 -9.96 -6.85
N PRO A 101 5.44 -9.85 -8.02
CA PRO A 101 5.06 -8.85 -9.02
C PRO A 101 3.65 -9.12 -9.57
N PRO A 102 2.95 -8.07 -10.03
CA PRO A 102 1.70 -8.25 -10.75
C PRO A 102 1.97 -8.94 -12.09
N SER A 103 0.99 -9.67 -12.59
CA SER A 103 1.05 -10.39 -13.87
C SER A 103 1.06 -9.45 -15.08
N ILE A 104 0.83 -8.15 -14.85
CA ILE A 104 0.86 -7.09 -15.87
C ILE A 104 2.06 -6.16 -15.71
N THR A 105 2.67 -5.77 -16.82
CA THR A 105 3.63 -4.67 -16.88
C THR A 105 2.90 -3.35 -17.07
N GLN A 106 3.41 -2.27 -16.47
CA GLN A 106 2.85 -0.94 -16.70
C GLN A 106 2.99 -0.55 -18.20
N PRO A 107 1.90 -0.15 -18.87
CA PRO A 107 1.96 0.30 -20.25
C PRO A 107 2.82 1.55 -20.45
N THR A 108 3.38 1.71 -21.65
CA THR A 108 4.20 2.88 -21.98
C THR A 108 3.27 4.09 -22.16
N ASN A 109 3.44 5.13 -21.34
CA ASN A 109 2.55 6.31 -21.27
C ASN A 109 1.19 6.06 -20.57
N TYR A 110 1.15 5.15 -19.60
CA TYR A 110 -0.03 4.92 -18.76
C TYR A 110 -0.36 6.14 -17.91
N ASP A 111 -1.58 6.67 -18.07
CA ASP A 111 -2.17 7.66 -17.18
C ASP A 111 -3.32 7.02 -16.37
N PRO A 112 -3.14 6.80 -15.05
CA PRO A 112 -4.17 6.19 -14.19
C PRO A 112 -5.41 7.07 -14.01
N LEU A 113 -5.39 8.34 -14.38
CA LEU A 113 -6.54 9.24 -14.28
C LEU A 113 -7.33 9.34 -15.61
N SER A 114 -6.79 8.76 -16.68
CA SER A 114 -7.41 8.78 -18.01
C SER A 114 -8.36 7.59 -18.23
N VAL A 115 -9.40 7.81 -19.04
CA VAL A 115 -10.32 6.74 -19.45
C VAL A 115 -9.60 5.74 -20.34
N GLU A 116 -8.66 6.20 -21.16
CA GLU A 116 -7.84 5.39 -22.05
C GLU A 116 -6.94 4.44 -21.25
N GLY A 117 -6.27 4.94 -20.22
CA GLY A 117 -5.44 4.13 -19.32
C GLY A 117 -6.26 3.07 -18.60
N HIS A 118 -7.47 3.41 -18.13
CA HIS A 118 -8.37 2.42 -17.54
C HIS A 118 -8.76 1.32 -18.53
N LYS A 119 -9.13 1.69 -19.76
CA LYS A 119 -9.50 0.72 -20.80
C LYS A 119 -8.34 -0.20 -21.16
N GLU A 120 -7.14 0.35 -21.31
CA GLU A 120 -5.95 -0.43 -21.63
C GLU A 120 -5.67 -1.52 -20.58
N ILE A 121 -5.73 -1.17 -19.29
CA ILE A 121 -5.56 -2.15 -18.20
C ILE A 121 -6.68 -3.18 -18.19
N SER A 122 -7.93 -2.78 -18.40
CA SER A 122 -9.06 -3.71 -18.49
C SER A 122 -8.94 -4.68 -19.67
N GLU A 123 -8.53 -4.21 -20.85
CA GLU A 123 -8.31 -5.05 -22.03
C GLU A 123 -7.14 -6.04 -21.84
N ILE A 124 -6.08 -5.61 -21.14
CA ILE A 124 -4.97 -6.49 -20.76
C ILE A 124 -5.48 -7.58 -19.81
N HIS A 125 -6.32 -7.23 -18.83
CA HIS A 125 -6.90 -8.19 -17.90
C HIS A 125 -7.76 -9.26 -18.60
N GLU A 126 -8.62 -8.84 -19.53
CA GLU A 126 -9.46 -9.76 -20.31
C GLU A 126 -8.63 -10.77 -21.12
N LYS A 127 -7.46 -10.37 -21.62
CA LYS A 127 -6.56 -11.24 -22.39
C LYS A 127 -5.80 -12.24 -21.53
N ILE A 128 -5.43 -11.84 -20.32
CA ILE A 128 -4.58 -12.63 -19.41
C ILE A 128 -5.44 -13.59 -18.56
N GLY A 129 -6.70 -13.23 -18.30
CA GLY A 129 -7.65 -14.03 -17.52
C GLY A 129 -7.82 -13.53 -16.09
N THR A 130 -8.95 -13.89 -15.47
CA THR A 130 -9.37 -13.37 -14.15
C THR A 130 -8.59 -13.92 -12.97
N GLU A 131 -7.88 -15.03 -13.15
CA GLU A 131 -7.05 -15.64 -12.09
C GLU A 131 -5.77 -14.85 -11.83
N GLU A 132 -5.28 -14.13 -12.84
CA GLU A 132 -4.04 -13.39 -12.79
C GLU A 132 -4.23 -12.04 -12.07
N LYS A 133 -3.30 -11.70 -11.19
CA LYS A 133 -3.41 -10.53 -10.31
C LYS A 133 -2.73 -9.32 -10.91
N MET A 134 -3.47 -8.23 -11.08
CA MET A 134 -2.97 -6.97 -11.61
C MET A 134 -2.27 -6.09 -10.55
N TYR A 135 -2.38 -6.46 -9.28
CA TYR A 135 -1.80 -5.74 -8.15
C TYR A 135 -0.61 -6.50 -7.56
N ILE A 136 0.22 -5.78 -6.81
CA ILE A 136 1.39 -6.37 -6.13
C ILE A 136 0.90 -7.24 -4.98
N GLN A 137 1.45 -8.44 -4.85
CA GLN A 137 1.28 -9.26 -3.65
C GLN A 137 2.59 -9.33 -2.90
N ALA A 138 2.55 -9.66 -1.61
CA ALA A 138 3.76 -9.92 -0.86
C ALA A 138 3.57 -11.07 0.12
N GLU A 139 4.63 -11.84 0.28
CA GLU A 139 4.79 -12.72 1.42
C GLU A 139 5.27 -11.89 2.60
N VAL A 140 4.47 -11.85 3.66
CA VAL A 140 4.66 -10.97 4.81
C VAL A 140 4.78 -11.76 6.10
N GLU A 141 5.54 -11.20 7.03
CA GLU A 141 5.65 -11.64 8.41
C GLU A 141 5.01 -10.57 9.31
N MET A 142 4.07 -10.97 10.17
CA MET A 142 3.42 -10.05 11.09
C MET A 142 4.40 -9.55 12.15
N ILE A 143 4.39 -8.24 12.39
CA ILE A 143 5.13 -7.63 13.48
C ILE A 143 4.20 -7.65 14.70
N PRO A 144 4.60 -8.30 15.80
CA PRO A 144 3.78 -8.36 17.02
C PRO A 144 3.55 -6.95 17.57
N GLU A 145 2.40 -6.75 18.22
CA GLU A 145 2.12 -5.52 18.95
C GLU A 145 3.14 -5.38 20.10
N ILE A 146 3.48 -4.13 20.43
CA ILE A 146 4.39 -3.84 21.53
C ILE A 146 3.59 -3.95 22.82
N ASP A 147 3.35 -5.20 23.25
CA ASP A 147 2.60 -5.50 24.47
C ASP A 147 3.53 -5.69 25.69
N GLU A 148 4.84 -5.64 25.47
CA GLU A 148 5.86 -5.77 26.51
C GLU A 148 6.41 -4.40 26.92
N ASN A 149 6.78 -4.27 28.20
CA ASN A 149 7.62 -3.17 28.66
C ASN A 149 8.91 -3.15 27.84
N ILE A 150 9.12 -2.05 27.11
CA ILE A 150 10.39 -1.79 26.44
C ILE A 150 11.51 -1.67 27.47
N SER A 151 12.68 -2.24 27.16
CA SER A 151 13.87 -2.01 27.99
C SER A 151 14.26 -0.53 27.97
N LEU A 152 14.91 -0.06 29.04
CA LEU A 152 15.41 1.31 29.13
C LEU A 152 16.34 1.66 27.95
N GLU A 153 17.22 0.74 27.56
CA GLU A 153 18.12 0.90 26.41
C GLU A 153 17.37 1.12 25.09
N LYS A 154 16.30 0.35 24.86
CA LYS A 154 15.49 0.49 23.65
C LYS A 154 14.72 1.81 23.65
N TRP A 155 14.22 2.22 24.82
CA TRP A 155 13.58 3.52 25.00
C TRP A 155 14.52 4.69 24.73
N GLU A 156 15.72 4.68 25.32
CA GLU A 156 16.73 5.72 25.11
C GLU A 156 17.12 5.83 23.63
N SER A 157 17.30 4.69 22.95
CA SER A 157 17.55 4.64 21.50
C SER A 157 16.42 5.27 20.69
N LEU A 158 15.16 4.95 21.00
CA LEU A 158 14.00 5.55 20.34
C LEU A 158 13.94 7.08 20.56
N VAL A 159 14.22 7.54 21.79
CA VAL A 159 14.28 8.98 22.11
C VAL A 159 15.38 9.69 21.33
N GLU A 160 16.56 9.09 21.20
CA GLU A 160 17.66 9.67 20.41
C GLU A 160 17.35 9.72 18.91
N LEU A 161 16.72 8.68 18.36
CA LEU A 161 16.24 8.69 16.98
C LEU A 161 15.19 9.80 16.77
N TRP A 162 14.28 9.97 17.72
CA TRP A 162 13.26 11.02 17.66
C TRP A 162 13.88 12.42 17.74
N LYS A 163 14.82 12.67 18.67
CA LYS A 163 15.58 13.93 18.74
C LYS A 163 16.27 14.24 17.41
N LYS A 164 16.97 13.29 16.82
CA LYS A 164 17.64 13.46 15.51
C LYS A 164 16.64 13.81 14.40
N LYS A 165 15.47 13.16 14.38
CA LYS A 165 14.42 13.45 13.40
C LYS A 165 13.86 14.87 13.58
N ILE A 166 13.55 15.29 14.80
CA ILE A 166 13.06 16.64 15.11
C ILE A 166 14.09 17.68 14.71
N ILE A 167 15.37 17.48 15.04
CA ILE A 167 16.45 18.39 14.62
C ILE A 167 16.51 18.48 13.09
N LYS A 168 16.47 17.35 12.38
CA LYS A 168 16.48 17.34 10.91
C LYS A 168 15.30 18.09 10.29
N GLN A 169 14.12 18.00 10.90
CA GLN A 169 12.92 18.70 10.42
C GLN A 169 12.87 20.18 10.83
N ALA A 170 13.51 20.55 11.94
CA ALA A 170 13.57 21.93 12.43
C ALA A 170 14.70 22.75 11.81
N LEU A 171 15.67 22.12 11.13
CA LEU A 171 16.69 22.83 10.39
C LEU A 171 16.05 23.58 9.20
N PRO A 172 16.37 24.87 9.00
CA PRO A 172 15.85 25.63 7.88
C PRO A 172 16.28 24.97 6.57
N GLN A 173 15.33 24.70 5.69
CA GLN A 173 15.66 24.32 4.32
C GLN A 173 16.23 25.55 3.61
N VAL A 174 17.44 25.43 3.08
CA VAL A 174 18.00 26.44 2.18
C VAL A 174 17.17 26.36 0.90
N VAL A 175 16.23 27.30 0.76
CA VAL A 175 15.52 27.52 -0.49
C VAL A 175 16.46 28.33 -1.37
N ASP A 176 17.21 27.65 -2.24
CA ASP A 176 17.91 28.35 -3.31
C ASP A 176 16.86 28.90 -4.29
N SER A 177 16.84 30.23 -4.43
CA SER A 177 16.05 30.89 -5.45
C SER A 177 16.55 30.47 -6.83
N HIS A 178 15.66 29.89 -7.63
CA HIS A 178 15.79 29.55 -9.04
C HIS A 178 17.00 30.16 -9.79
N SER A 179 17.77 29.31 -10.46
CA SER A 179 18.56 29.65 -11.66
C SER A 179 18.04 28.83 -12.83
#